data_AF-A0ABD0X442-F1
#
_entry.id   AF-A0ABD0X442-F1
#
_cell.length_a   1.000
_cell.length_b   1.000
_cell.length_c   1.000
_cell.angle_alpha   90.00
_cell.angle_beta   90.00
_cell.angle_gamma   90.00
#
_symmetry.space_group_name_H-M   'P 1'
#
loop_
_entity.id
_entity.type
_entity.pdbx_description
1 polymer ?
#
loop_
_entity_poly.entity_id
_entity_poly.type
_entity_poly.pdbx_seq_one_letter_code
_entity_poly.pdbx_strand_id
1 'polypeptide(L)'
;MKVASFNIQKFGKNKLSDPKVLATLVKIVSRYDVLVVLEVLDANGKAMKTFLVELNKEDMVELVDSWQYEDKQPGDEDAFAREPFILRFKCLKTG
;
A
#
# COMPACT_ATOMS: atom_id res chain seq x y z
N MET A 1 -8.37 15.45 -7.82
CA MET A 1 -8.16 14.74 -6.54
C MET A 1 -9.07 13.52 -6.50
N LYS A 2 -8.50 12.31 -6.45
CA LYS A 2 -9.18 11.01 -6.40
C LYS A 2 -8.80 10.30 -5.10
N VAL A 3 -9.80 9.91 -4.32
CA VAL A 3 -9.62 9.27 -3.01
C VAL A 3 -10.33 7.91 -3.02
N ALA A 4 -9.71 6.89 -2.44
CA ALA A 4 -10.33 5.57 -2.31
C ALA A 4 -9.87 4.82 -1.05
N SER A 5 -10.63 3.78 -0.71
CA SER A 5 -10.20 2.72 0.20
C SER A 5 -10.17 1.40 -0.56
N PHE A 6 -9.18 0.56 -0.28
CA PHE A 6 -9.03 -0.76 -0.91
C PHE A 6 -8.63 -1.80 0.13
N ASN A 7 -9.51 -2.76 0.38
CA ASN A 7 -9.14 -3.95 1.12
C ASN A 7 -8.43 -4.94 0.17
N ILE A 8 -7.13 -5.15 0.41
CA ILE A 8 -6.31 -6.09 -0.35
C ILE A 8 -6.08 -7.32 0.53
N GLN A 9 -6.76 -8.42 0.19
CA GLN A 9 -6.70 -9.64 1.01
C GLN A 9 -5.25 -10.10 1.24
N LYS A 10 -4.87 -10.21 2.52
CA LYS A 10 -3.54 -10.64 2.96
C LYS A 10 -2.40 -9.85 2.27
N PHE A 11 -2.48 -8.53 2.33
CA PHE A 11 -1.54 -7.64 1.63
C PHE A 11 -0.16 -7.62 2.28
N GLY A 12 0.71 -8.50 1.81
CA GLY A 12 2.05 -8.67 2.34
C GLY A 12 3.01 -9.30 1.34
N LYS A 13 4.17 -9.74 1.85
CA LYS A 13 5.25 -10.31 1.05
C LYS A 13 4.79 -11.38 0.05
N ASN A 14 3.95 -12.33 0.48
CA ASN A 14 3.46 -13.41 -0.37
C ASN A 14 2.57 -12.92 -1.52
N LYS A 15 1.83 -11.82 -1.31
CA LYS A 15 0.99 -11.22 -2.35
C LYS A 15 1.84 -10.47 -3.37
N LEU A 16 2.81 -9.72 -2.88
CA LEU A 16 3.71 -8.90 -3.71
C LEU A 16 4.76 -9.71 -4.47
N SER A 17 5.01 -10.97 -4.09
CA SER A 17 5.93 -11.85 -4.83
C SER A 17 5.38 -12.36 -6.15
N ASP A 18 4.06 -12.27 -6.38
CA ASP A 18 3.48 -12.56 -7.70
C ASP A 18 3.58 -11.31 -8.60
N PRO A 19 4.38 -11.35 -9.69
CA PRO A 19 4.62 -10.19 -10.53
C PRO A 19 3.35 -9.69 -11.25
N LYS A 20 2.39 -10.58 -11.57
CA LYS A 20 1.13 -10.16 -12.20
C LYS A 20 0.24 -9.43 -11.21
N VAL A 21 0.21 -9.89 -9.96
CA VAL A 21 -0.53 -9.22 -8.88
C VAL A 21 0.09 -7.87 -8.58
N LEU A 22 1.42 -7.81 -8.41
CA LEU A 22 2.16 -6.57 -8.20
C LEU A 22 1.86 -5.53 -9.29
N ALA A 23 2.01 -5.90 -10.57
CA ALA A 23 1.74 -5.01 -11.69
C ALA A 23 0.28 -4.52 -11.71
N THR A 24 -0.67 -5.36 -11.31
CA THR A 24 -2.09 -4.99 -11.22
C THR A 24 -2.32 -3.99 -10.09
N LEU A 25 -1.73 -4.24 -8.92
CA LEU A 25 -1.84 -3.33 -7.77
C LEU A 25 -1.21 -1.97 -8.07
N VAL A 26 -0.02 -1.92 -8.69
CA VAL A 26 0.61 -0.67 -9.13
C VAL A 26 -0.34 0.14 -10.02
N LYS A 27 -0.97 -0.51 -11.02
CA LYS A 27 -1.94 0.15 -11.91
C LYS A 27 -3.18 0.66 -11.19
N ILE A 28 -3.69 -0.07 -10.19
CA ILE A 28 -4.86 0.36 -9.41
C ILE A 28 -4.50 1.56 -8.54
N VAL A 29 -3.43 1.46 -7.76
CA VAL A 29 -3.01 2.48 -6.79
C VAL A 29 -2.64 3.79 -7.49
N SER A 30 -2.01 3.71 -8.67
CA SER A 30 -1.60 4.88 -9.46
C SER A 30 -2.77 5.78 -9.94
N ARG A 31 -4.02 5.35 -9.75
CA ARG A 31 -5.22 6.12 -10.13
C ARG A 31 -5.68 7.10 -9.06
N TYR A 32 -5.11 7.05 -7.86
CA TYR A 32 -5.58 7.79 -6.70
C TYR A 32 -4.49 8.71 -6.14
N ASP A 33 -4.91 9.84 -5.59
CA ASP A 33 -4.04 10.78 -4.87
C ASP A 33 -3.96 10.41 -3.38
N VAL A 34 -5.03 9.82 -2.83
CA VAL A 34 -5.05 9.29 -1.46
C VAL A 34 -5.69 7.90 -1.48
N LEU A 35 -5.02 6.92 -0.87
CA LEU A 35 -5.50 5.56 -0.76
C LEU A 35 -5.37 5.05 0.68
N VAL A 36 -6.47 4.50 1.18
CA VAL A 36 -6.51 3.77 2.46
C VAL A 36 -6.48 2.28 2.14
N VAL A 37 -5.44 1.57 2.57
CA VAL A 37 -5.26 0.13 2.34
C VAL A 37 -5.52 -0.65 3.63
N LEU A 38 -6.34 -1.70 3.54
CA LEU A 38 -6.66 -2.59 4.66
C LEU A 38 -6.02 -3.97 4.48
N GLU A 39 -5.98 -4.75 5.56
CA GLU A 39 -5.38 -6.10 5.62
C GLU A 39 -3.90 -6.14 5.25
N VAL A 40 -3.12 -5.18 5.77
CA VAL A 40 -1.66 -5.18 5.59
C VAL A 40 -1.04 -6.25 6.50
N LEU A 41 -0.33 -7.21 5.89
CA LEU A 41 0.43 -8.26 6.57
C LEU A 41 1.92 -8.00 6.34
N ASP A 42 2.48 -7.06 7.10
CA ASP A 42 3.88 -6.63 6.94
C ASP A 42 4.54 -6.21 8.26
N ALA A 43 4.79 -7.19 9.14
CA ALA A 43 5.34 -6.96 10.48
C ALA A 43 6.68 -6.19 10.53
N ASN A 44 7.43 -6.12 9.43
CA ASN A 44 8.73 -5.44 9.39
C ASN A 44 8.80 -4.31 8.35
N GLY A 45 7.67 -3.92 7.73
CA GLY A 45 7.59 -2.85 6.75
C GLY A 45 8.32 -3.11 5.42
N LYS A 46 8.92 -4.29 5.21
CA LYS A 46 9.72 -4.58 4.00
C LYS A 46 8.82 -4.74 2.77
N ALA A 47 7.64 -5.35 2.94
CA ALA A 47 6.72 -5.55 1.83
C ALA A 47 6.20 -4.21 1.32
N MET A 48 5.79 -3.31 2.21
CA MET A 48 5.29 -1.97 1.86
C MET A 48 6.41 -1.11 1.26
N LYS A 49 7.62 -1.15 1.83
CA LYS A 49 8.78 -0.46 1.23
C LYS A 49 9.05 -0.93 -0.19
N THR A 50 8.95 -2.23 -0.46
CA THR A 50 9.16 -2.80 -1.80
C THR A 50 8.06 -2.33 -2.75
N PHE A 51 6.80 -2.38 -2.32
CA PHE A 51 5.66 -1.92 -3.13
C PHE A 51 5.77 -0.44 -3.51
N LEU A 52 6.18 0.42 -2.57
CA LEU A 52 6.41 1.84 -2.80
C LEU A 52 7.54 2.11 -3.80
N VAL A 53 8.62 1.30 -3.77
CA VAL A 53 9.68 1.38 -4.77
C VAL A 53 9.15 1.04 -6.17
N GLU A 54 8.32 0.01 -6.30
CA GLU A 54 7.71 -0.36 -7.58
C GLU A 54 6.74 0.70 -8.11
N LEU A 55 5.95 1.33 -7.23
CA LEU A 55 5.07 2.44 -7.60
C LEU A 55 5.83 3.64 -8.18
N ASN A 56 7.00 3.95 -7.62
CA ASN A 56 7.83 5.07 -8.08
C ASN A 56 8.61 4.78 -9.36
N LYS A 57 8.87 3.50 -9.71
CA LYS A 57 9.69 3.14 -10.89
C LYS A 57 9.05 3.46 -12.22
N GLU A 58 7.72 3.45 -12.30
CA GLU A 58 7.02 3.67 -13.56
C GLU A 58 6.74 5.16 -13.84
N ASP A 59 7.27 6.09 -13.04
CA ASP A 59 6.91 7.52 -13.05
C ASP A 59 5.38 7.74 -13.04
N MET A 60 4.63 6.80 -12.46
CA MET A 60 3.17 6.84 -12.42
C MET A 60 2.70 7.79 -11.32
N VAL A 61 3.42 7.78 -10.20
CA VAL A 61 3.14 8.57 -9.00
C VAL A 61 4.42 9.08 -8.38
N GLU A 62 4.32 10.21 -7.69
CA GLU A 62 5.29 10.69 -6.71
C GLU A 62 4.71 10.39 -5.32
N LEU A 63 5.34 9.53 -4.53
CA LEU A 63 4.95 9.32 -3.13
C LEU A 63 5.19 10.62 -2.34
N VAL A 64 4.12 11.19 -1.81
CA VAL A 64 4.16 12.41 -1.00
C VAL A 64 4.32 12.06 0.47
N ASP A 65 3.54 11.09 0.96
CA ASP A 65 3.53 10.69 2.37
C ASP A 65 2.94 9.28 2.53
N SER A 66 3.27 8.61 3.63
CA SER A 66 2.68 7.33 4.02
C SER A 66 2.57 7.21 5.53
N TRP A 67 1.44 6.71 6.01
CA TRP A 67 1.21 6.50 7.43
C TRP A 67 0.73 5.07 7.70
N GLN A 68 1.44 4.37 8.57
CA GLN A 68 1.02 3.09 9.14
C GLN A 68 0.75 3.35 10.62
N TYR A 69 -0.41 2.94 11.12
CA TYR A 69 -0.68 2.98 12.55
C TYR A 69 0.26 2.03 13.30
N GLU A 70 0.59 2.42 14.53
CA GLU A 70 1.49 1.64 15.36
C GLU A 70 0.71 0.52 16.05
N ASP A 71 1.07 -0.72 15.73
CA ASP A 71 0.52 -1.91 16.36
C ASP A 71 1.11 -2.07 17.79
N LYS A 72 0.55 -1.30 18.72
CA LYS A 72 1.01 -1.19 20.12
C LYS A 72 0.11 -1.90 21.11
N GLN A 73 -0.82 -2.73 20.65
CA GLN A 73 -1.79 -3.38 21.54
C GLN A 73 -1.17 -4.64 22.17
N PRO A 74 -1.07 -4.71 23.52
CA PRO A 74 -0.54 -5.89 24.19
C PRO A 74 -1.44 -7.11 23.93
N GLY A 75 -0.89 -8.15 23.31
CA GLY A 75 -1.61 -9.41 23.01
C GLY A 75 -2.17 -9.52 21.59
N ASP A 76 -1.90 -8.55 20.72
CA ASP A 76 -2.33 -8.54 19.31
C ASP A 76 -1.29 -9.18 18.36
N GLU A 77 -0.61 -10.25 18.79
CA GLU A 77 0.46 -10.89 18.02
C GLU A 77 -0.01 -11.50 16.67
N ASP A 78 -1.31 -11.62 16.41
CA ASP A 78 -1.80 -12.33 15.20
C ASP A 78 -3.18 -11.88 14.65
N ALA A 79 -3.69 -10.71 15.03
CA ALA A 79 -4.91 -10.18 14.43
C ALA A 79 -4.52 -9.27 13.26
N PHE A 80 -4.79 -9.69 12.02
CA PHE A 80 -4.79 -8.84 10.81
C PHE A 80 -4.78 -7.36 11.16
N ALA A 81 -3.73 -6.61 10.81
CA ALA A 81 -3.67 -5.18 11.13
C ALA A 81 -4.99 -4.53 10.66
N ARG A 82 -5.89 -4.30 11.62
CA ARG A 82 -7.20 -3.67 11.35
C ARG A 82 -7.01 -2.19 11.05
N GLU A 83 -5.80 -1.72 11.32
CA GLU A 83 -5.39 -0.37 11.16
C GLU A 83 -4.91 -0.15 9.73
N PRO A 84 -5.45 0.87 9.06
CA PRO A 84 -5.19 1.07 7.65
C PRO A 84 -3.77 1.57 7.39
N PHE A 85 -3.20 1.16 6.27
CA PHE A 85 -2.04 1.82 5.70
C PHE A 85 -2.50 2.94 4.77
N ILE A 86 -2.16 4.18 5.11
CA ILE A 86 -2.56 5.37 4.37
C ILE A 86 -1.42 5.77 3.45
N LEU A 87 -1.75 5.98 2.18
CA LEU A 87 -0.83 6.40 1.15
C LEU A 87 -1.30 7.70 0.52
N ARG A 88 -0.38 8.66 0.40
CA ARG A 88 -0.60 9.91 -0.32
C ARG A 88 0.37 10.00 -1.48
N PHE A 89 -0.19 10.16 -2.65
CA PHE A 89 0.54 10.29 -3.90
C PHE A 89 0.21 11.60 -4.59
N LYS A 90 1.08 11.98 -5.52
CA LYS A 90 0.77 12.91 -6.60
C LYS A 90 0.84 12.13 -7.90
N CYS A 91 -0.28 12.00 -8.60
CA CYS A 91 -0.29 11.29 -9.88
C CYS A 91 0.44 12.12 -10.95
N LEU A 92 1.42 11.52 -11.62
CA LEU A 92 2.26 12.21 -12.61
C LEU A 92 1.74 12.05 -14.05
N LYS A 93 0.89 11.05 -14.30
CA LYS A 93 0.37 10.73 -15.64
C LYS A 93 -1.11 11.02 -15.85
N THR A 94 -1.77 11.68 -14.90
CA THR A 94 -3.15 12.16 -15.11
C THR A 94 -3.15 13.67 -15.31
N GLY A 95 -2.98 14.05 -16.57
CA GLY A 95 -3.44 15.30 -17.19
C GLY A 95 -4.32 14.94 -18.38
#